data_AF-A0A9E6PKA2-F1
#
_entry.id   AF-A0A9E6PKA2-F1
#
_cell.length_a   1.000
_cell.length_b   1.000
_cell.length_c   1.000
_cell.angle_alpha   90.00
_cell.angle_beta   90.00
_cell.angle_gamma   90.00
#
_symmetry.space_group_name_H-M   'P 1'
#
loop_
_entity.id
_entity.type
_entity.pdbx_description
1 polymer ?
#
loop_
_entity_poly.entity_id
_entity_poly.type
_entity_poly.pdbx_seq_one_letter_code
_entity_poly.pdbx_strand_id
1 'polypeptide(L)'
;MNRFTYLRRRGQRPSAPAIDLRGSRPRTWLVALLAAVAIALWLLLWMDWRTLQARQAEADRVERQFNALAIQQEKQMQAALRTSPQQQKQLDAFARQRATPFELLDALGRAWTPDVALLRLEVDTAAQELSLDLESQRLEGSLQFIERLKNDSGLNVSLQQSARNTRDPMLPMSVKFKLARQ
;
A
#
# COMPACT_ATOMS: atom_id res chain seq x y z
N MET A 1 -9.56 35.56 122.03
CA MET A 1 -9.31 34.17 122.45
C MET A 1 -10.13 33.25 121.55
N ASN A 2 -9.56 32.11 121.14
CA ASN A 2 -10.10 31.06 120.24
C ASN A 2 -10.08 31.34 118.73
N ARG A 3 -9.69 30.38 117.87
CA ARG A 3 -8.84 29.18 117.96
C ARG A 3 -8.66 28.73 116.49
N PHE A 4 -7.44 28.35 116.12
CA PHE A 4 -7.10 27.80 114.80
C PHE A 4 -7.80 26.46 114.56
N THR A 5 -8.33 26.25 113.35
CA THR A 5 -8.63 24.91 112.83
C THR A 5 -8.28 24.83 111.34
N TYR A 6 -7.22 24.09 111.05
CA TYR A 6 -6.76 23.74 109.71
C TYR A 6 -7.65 22.64 109.13
N LEU A 7 -8.18 22.81 107.92
CA LEU A 7 -8.74 21.72 107.12
C LEU A 7 -8.12 21.68 105.73
N ARG A 8 -7.17 20.74 105.62
CA ARG A 8 -6.52 20.19 104.44
C ARG A 8 -7.55 19.76 103.40
N ARG A 9 -7.75 20.53 102.33
CA ARG A 9 -8.54 20.08 101.16
C ARG A 9 -7.63 19.45 100.12
N ARG A 10 -7.78 18.13 99.97
CA ARG A 10 -7.22 17.30 98.89
C ARG A 10 -7.64 17.86 97.54
N GLY A 11 -6.69 17.93 96.61
CA GLY A 11 -6.92 18.34 95.23
C GLY A 11 -7.93 17.43 94.53
N GLN A 12 -8.96 18.05 93.97
CA GLN A 12 -9.84 17.43 92.99
C GLN A 12 -9.26 17.75 91.61
N ARG A 13 -8.79 16.71 90.90
CA ARG A 13 -8.56 16.82 89.46
C ARG A 13 -9.92 16.99 88.78
N PRO A 14 -10.10 17.93 87.83
CA PRO A 14 -11.34 18.02 87.06
C PRO A 14 -11.49 16.76 86.22
N SER A 15 -12.53 15.96 86.48
CA SER A 15 -12.94 14.87 85.60
C SER A 15 -13.31 15.44 84.25
N ALA A 16 -12.65 14.97 83.19
CA ALA A 16 -13.02 15.29 81.83
C ALA A 16 -14.45 14.78 81.54
N PRO A 17 -15.29 15.56 80.83
CA PRO A 17 -16.62 15.12 80.46
C PRO A 17 -16.48 13.94 79.49
N ALA A 18 -16.98 12.78 79.90
CA ALA A 18 -17.17 11.66 79.00
C ALA A 18 -18.26 12.06 77.99
N ILE A 19 -17.87 12.35 76.75
CA ILE A 19 -18.83 12.51 75.65
C ILE A 19 -19.40 11.13 75.39
N ASP A 20 -20.58 10.89 75.95
CA ASP A 20 -21.35 9.67 75.74
C ASP A 20 -21.99 9.73 74.34
N LEU A 21 -21.34 9.11 73.34
CA LEU A 21 -21.91 8.94 72.00
C LEU A 21 -23.00 7.86 71.96
N ARG A 22 -23.38 7.31 73.11
CA ARG A 22 -24.27 6.15 73.24
C ARG A 22 -25.67 6.57 73.69
N GLY A 23 -26.28 7.55 73.01
CA GLY A 23 -27.51 8.12 73.55
C GLY A 23 -28.30 9.07 72.67
N SER A 24 -28.43 8.81 71.38
CA SER A 24 -29.54 9.41 70.63
C SER A 24 -29.98 8.48 69.54
N ARG A 25 -31.22 7.96 69.64
CA ARG A 25 -31.93 7.43 68.47
C ARG A 25 -31.74 8.47 67.36
N PRO A 26 -31.18 8.10 66.19
CA PRO A 26 -31.01 9.07 65.13
C PRO A 26 -32.38 9.67 64.89
N ARG A 27 -32.47 11.00 65.08
CA ARG A 27 -33.70 11.75 64.81
C ARG A 27 -34.07 11.39 63.38
N THR A 28 -35.11 10.57 63.21
CA THR A 28 -35.45 9.92 61.93
C THR A 28 -35.65 10.94 60.82
N TRP A 29 -36.06 12.15 61.17
CA TRP A 29 -36.16 13.30 60.28
C TRP A 29 -34.80 13.80 59.75
N LEU A 30 -33.72 13.78 60.53
CA LEU A 30 -32.37 14.15 60.07
C LEU A 30 -31.83 13.12 59.07
N VAL A 31 -32.07 11.83 59.32
CA VAL A 31 -31.70 10.77 58.39
C VAL A 31 -32.50 10.89 57.09
N ALA A 32 -33.80 11.16 57.18
CA ALA A 32 -34.64 11.39 56.01
C ALA A 32 -34.18 12.63 55.22
N LEU A 33 -33.81 13.71 55.91
CA LEU A 33 -33.33 14.94 55.27
C LEU A 33 -31.97 14.72 54.59
N LEU A 34 -31.04 14.03 55.23
CA LEU A 34 -29.76 13.67 54.62
C LEU A 34 -29.94 12.73 53.43
N ALA A 35 -30.85 11.75 53.52
CA ALA A 35 -31.18 10.88 52.41
C ALA A 35 -31.79 11.65 51.24
N ALA A 36 -32.70 12.60 51.51
CA ALA A 36 -33.29 13.45 50.47
C ALA A 36 -32.23 14.33 49.78
N VAL A 37 -31.30 14.90 50.55
CA VAL A 37 -30.17 15.68 50.00
C VAL A 37 -29.25 14.79 49.16
N ALA A 38 -28.92 13.59 49.63
CA ALA A 38 -28.09 12.65 48.89
C ALA A 38 -28.75 12.23 47.56
N ILE A 39 -30.05 11.96 47.56
CA ILE A 39 -30.81 11.65 46.35
C ILE A 39 -30.84 12.86 45.40
N ALA A 40 -31.05 14.07 45.91
CA ALA A 40 -31.04 15.29 45.10
C ALA A 40 -29.67 15.51 44.43
N LEU A 41 -28.57 15.34 45.17
CA LEU A 41 -27.21 15.42 44.64
C LEU A 41 -26.94 14.35 43.59
N TRP A 42 -27.39 13.12 43.82
CA TRP A 42 -27.27 12.03 42.85
C TRP A 42 -27.98 12.41 41.54
N LEU A 43 -29.23 12.89 41.61
CA LEU A 43 -30.01 13.27 40.45
C LEU A 43 -29.36 14.41 39.67
N LEU A 44 -28.79 15.42 40.36
CA LEU A 44 -28.04 16.50 39.73
C LEU A 44 -26.81 15.99 38.99
N LEU A 45 -26.02 15.14 39.63
CA LEU A 45 -24.81 14.55 39.02
C LEU A 45 -25.16 13.69 37.80
N TRP A 46 -26.27 12.94 37.89
CA TRP A 46 -26.77 12.13 36.78
C TRP A 46 -27.23 12.98 35.59
N MET A 47 -27.89 14.11 35.87
CA MET A 47 -28.34 15.03 34.84
C MET A 47 -27.14 15.71 34.15
N ASP A 48 -26.16 16.18 34.94
CA ASP A 48 -24.95 16.80 34.42
C ASP A 48 -24.16 15.82 33.53
N TRP A 49 -24.01 14.58 33.96
CA TRP A 49 -23.38 13.51 33.17
C TRP A 49 -24.04 13.32 31.80
N ARG A 50 -25.38 13.31 31.74
CA ARG A 50 -26.11 13.22 30.47
C ARG A 50 -25.86 14.43 29.56
N THR A 51 -25.76 15.63 30.13
CA THR A 51 -25.46 16.82 29.32
C THR A 51 -24.03 16.82 28.77
N LEU A 52 -23.05 16.32 29.54
CA LEU A 52 -21.68 16.14 29.04
C LEU A 52 -21.63 15.14 27.89
N GLN A 53 -22.34 14.01 27.98
CA GLN A 53 -22.39 13.03 26.90
C GLN A 53 -23.03 13.59 25.63
N ALA A 54 -24.09 14.39 25.77
CA ALA A 54 -24.73 15.05 24.62
C ALA A 54 -23.76 16.02 23.93
N ARG A 55 -22.99 16.80 24.69
CA ARG A 55 -21.99 17.73 24.15
C ARG A 55 -20.82 17.01 23.47
N GLN A 56 -20.36 15.88 24.01
CA GLN A 56 -19.33 15.05 23.36
C GLN A 56 -19.81 14.51 22.02
N ALA A 57 -21.06 14.05 21.95
CA ALA A 57 -21.63 13.53 20.69
C ALA A 57 -21.73 14.60 19.59
N GLU A 58 -21.92 15.88 19.95
CA GLU A 58 -21.92 16.99 18.99
C GLU A 58 -20.51 17.34 18.51
N ALA A 59 -19.52 17.38 19.42
CA ALA A 59 -18.11 17.60 19.07
C ALA A 59 -17.59 16.51 18.12
N ASP A 60 -17.87 15.25 18.43
CA ASP A 60 -17.47 14.09 17.61
C ASP A 60 -18.08 14.13 16.19
N ARG A 61 -19.25 14.76 16.01
CA ARG A 61 -19.87 14.88 14.69
C ARG A 61 -19.15 15.91 13.82
N VAL A 62 -18.78 17.03 14.41
CA VAL A 62 -18.04 18.11 13.72
C VAL A 62 -16.66 17.61 13.32
N GLU A 63 -15.93 16.95 14.22
CA GLU A 63 -14.62 16.36 13.91
C GLU A 63 -14.69 15.31 12.80
N ARG A 64 -15.71 14.46 12.81
CA ARG A 64 -15.91 13.45 11.76
C ARG A 64 -16.16 14.09 10.39
N GLN A 65 -16.88 15.20 10.31
CA GLN A 65 -17.13 15.91 9.06
C GLN A 65 -15.84 16.54 8.50
N PHE A 66 -15.03 17.18 9.34
CA PHE A 66 -13.74 17.74 8.92
C PHE A 66 -12.76 16.67 8.44
N ASN A 67 -12.66 15.55 9.17
CA ASN A 67 -11.81 14.44 8.77
C ASN A 67 -12.27 13.80 7.44
N ALA A 68 -13.57 13.63 7.23
CA ALA A 68 -14.10 13.08 5.99
C ALA A 68 -13.76 13.97 4.78
N LEU A 69 -13.88 15.29 4.93
CA LEU A 69 -13.52 16.26 3.90
C LEU A 69 -12.01 16.26 3.61
N ALA A 70 -11.18 16.22 4.66
CA ALA A 70 -9.72 16.17 4.52
C ALA A 70 -9.27 14.90 3.77
N ILE A 71 -9.83 13.73 4.13
CA ILE A 71 -9.54 12.46 3.45
C ILE A 71 -9.95 12.52 1.96
N GLN A 72 -11.08 13.16 1.65
CA GLN A 72 -11.53 13.29 0.27
C GLN A 72 -10.62 14.19 -0.56
N GLN A 73 -10.15 15.30 0.01
CA GLN A 73 -9.19 16.20 -0.65
C GLN A 73 -7.82 15.52 -0.84
N GLU A 74 -7.35 14.79 0.17
CA GLU A 74 -6.09 14.04 0.07
C GLU A 74 -6.15 12.98 -1.03
N LYS A 75 -7.27 12.23 -1.13
CA LYS A 75 -7.48 11.26 -2.22
C LYS A 75 -7.48 11.91 -3.60
N GLN A 76 -8.08 13.10 -3.75
CA GLN A 76 -8.08 13.81 -5.02
C GLN A 76 -6.69 14.31 -5.40
N MET A 77 -5.93 14.85 -4.43
CA MET A 77 -4.54 15.26 -4.66
C MET A 77 -3.63 14.07 -4.99
N GLN A 78 -3.76 12.95 -4.28
CA GLN A 78 -3.00 11.74 -4.57
C GLN A 78 -3.36 11.15 -5.95
N ALA A 79 -4.62 11.25 -6.36
CA ALA A 79 -5.05 10.84 -7.71
C ALA A 79 -4.45 11.73 -8.80
N ALA A 80 -4.28 13.04 -8.54
CA ALA A 80 -3.65 13.97 -9.46
C ALA A 80 -2.11 13.80 -9.52
N LEU A 81 -1.48 13.35 -8.42
CA LEU A 81 -0.03 13.13 -8.32
C LEU A 81 0.43 11.79 -8.92
N ARG A 82 -0.45 10.78 -8.96
CA ARG A 82 -0.18 9.57 -9.76
C ARG A 82 -0.16 10.00 -11.22
N THR A 83 1.01 9.93 -11.85
CA THR A 83 1.23 10.14 -13.29
C THR A 83 0.01 9.65 -14.05
N SER A 84 -0.70 10.56 -14.73
CA SER A 84 -1.99 10.23 -15.33
C SER A 84 -1.84 8.96 -16.15
N PRO A 85 -2.71 7.95 -16.00
CA PRO A 85 -2.60 6.70 -16.77
C PRO A 85 -2.56 6.95 -18.28
N GLN A 86 -3.04 8.12 -18.74
CA GLN A 86 -2.90 8.58 -20.12
C GLN A 86 -1.47 9.01 -20.47
N GLN A 87 -0.75 9.68 -19.57
CA GLN A 87 0.66 10.05 -19.76
C GLN A 87 1.56 8.82 -19.79
N GLN A 88 1.29 7.82 -18.94
CA GLN A 88 2.07 6.58 -18.95
C GLN A 88 1.90 5.81 -20.26
N LYS A 89 0.66 5.74 -20.78
CA LYS A 89 0.39 5.18 -22.12
C LYS A 89 1.10 5.93 -23.24
N GLN A 90 1.20 7.25 -23.15
CA GLN A 90 1.95 8.05 -24.13
C GLN A 90 3.44 7.77 -24.05
N LEU A 91 4.01 7.68 -22.84
CA LEU A 91 5.42 7.32 -22.65
C LEU A 91 5.73 5.92 -23.17
N ASP A 92 4.86 4.94 -22.91
CA ASP A 92 5.01 3.58 -23.45
C ASP A 92 4.91 3.57 -24.99
N ALA A 93 4.02 4.36 -25.58
CA ALA A 93 3.91 4.51 -27.02
C ALA A 93 5.19 5.15 -27.62
N PHE A 94 5.73 6.19 -26.98
CA PHE A 94 7.00 6.79 -27.38
C PHE A 94 8.19 5.84 -27.19
N ALA A 95 8.20 5.02 -26.14
CA ALA A 95 9.23 4.01 -25.92
C ALA A 95 9.20 2.93 -27.02
N ARG A 96 8.01 2.46 -27.43
CA ARG A 96 7.86 1.54 -28.56
C ARG A 96 8.30 2.17 -29.89
N GLN A 97 8.02 3.44 -30.11
CA GLN A 97 8.49 4.17 -31.30
C GLN A 97 10.01 4.39 -31.32
N ARG A 98 10.64 4.49 -30.14
CA ARG A 98 12.09 4.63 -30.00
C ARG A 98 12.84 3.29 -29.98
N ALA A 99 12.14 2.16 -29.99
CA ALA A 99 12.78 0.85 -30.10
C ALA A 99 13.39 0.72 -31.51
N THR A 100 14.67 1.02 -31.63
CA THR A 100 15.38 0.97 -32.90
C THR A 100 15.78 -0.47 -33.24
N PRO A 101 15.67 -0.90 -34.51
CA PRO A 101 16.07 -2.24 -34.93
C PRO A 101 17.58 -2.43 -35.01
N PHE A 102 18.38 -1.39 -34.73
CA PHE A 102 19.83 -1.39 -34.95
C PHE A 102 20.57 -2.48 -34.16
N GLU A 103 20.21 -2.73 -32.90
CA GLU A 103 20.79 -3.82 -32.11
C GLU A 103 20.57 -5.19 -32.77
N LEU A 104 19.40 -5.37 -33.39
CA LEU A 104 19.05 -6.62 -34.05
C LEU A 104 19.76 -6.77 -35.40
N LEU A 105 19.88 -5.69 -36.14
CA LEU A 105 20.66 -5.64 -37.38
C LEU A 105 22.15 -5.87 -37.13
N ASP A 106 22.68 -5.37 -36.00
CA ASP A 106 24.07 -5.60 -35.60
C ASP A 106 24.32 -7.06 -35.23
N ALA A 107 23.41 -7.68 -34.45
CA ALA A 107 23.46 -9.11 -34.17
C ALA A 107 23.36 -9.97 -35.45
N LEU A 108 22.53 -9.54 -36.42
CA LEU A 108 22.45 -10.18 -37.74
C LEU A 108 23.78 -10.12 -38.49
N GLY A 109 24.44 -8.96 -38.48
CA GLY A 109 25.75 -8.77 -39.08
C GLY A 109 26.83 -9.64 -38.43
N ARG A 110 26.82 -9.77 -37.10
CA ARG A 110 27.75 -10.62 -36.35
C ARG A 110 27.54 -12.11 -36.58
N ALA A 111 26.29 -12.55 -36.78
CA ALA A 111 25.96 -13.94 -37.08
C ALA A 111 26.26 -14.33 -38.55
N TRP A 112 26.54 -13.36 -39.42
CA TRP A 112 26.70 -13.58 -40.86
C TRP A 112 27.85 -14.53 -41.22
N THR A 113 27.63 -15.36 -42.25
CA THR A 113 28.64 -16.27 -42.82
C THR A 113 28.60 -16.28 -44.34
N PRO A 114 29.72 -16.53 -45.02
CA PRO A 114 29.78 -16.53 -46.48
C PRO A 114 28.92 -17.61 -47.14
N ASP A 115 28.57 -18.67 -46.40
CA ASP A 115 27.83 -19.82 -46.92
C ASP A 115 26.30 -19.65 -46.89
N VAL A 116 25.82 -18.49 -46.41
CA VAL A 116 24.40 -18.17 -46.24
C VAL A 116 24.11 -16.83 -46.92
N ALA A 117 23.19 -16.83 -47.87
CA ALA A 117 22.68 -15.64 -48.53
C ALA A 117 21.34 -15.23 -47.89
N LEU A 118 21.24 -13.97 -47.46
CA LEU A 118 19.96 -13.39 -47.04
C LEU A 118 19.20 -12.90 -48.27
N LEU A 119 18.01 -13.46 -48.51
CA LEU A 119 17.14 -13.07 -49.62
C LEU A 119 16.15 -11.98 -49.20
N ARG A 120 15.60 -12.08 -47.98
CA ARG A 120 14.63 -11.13 -47.45
C ARG A 120 14.79 -10.99 -45.94
N LEU A 121 14.70 -9.74 -45.50
CA LEU A 121 14.69 -9.34 -44.10
C LEU A 121 13.48 -8.45 -43.87
N GLU A 122 12.59 -8.86 -42.99
CA GLU A 122 11.50 -8.02 -42.51
C GLU A 122 11.62 -7.84 -41.01
N VAL A 123 11.69 -6.59 -40.58
CA VAL A 123 11.76 -6.23 -39.18
C VAL A 123 10.45 -5.55 -38.80
N ASP A 124 9.69 -6.16 -37.90
CA ASP A 124 8.55 -5.52 -37.26
C ASP A 124 8.98 -5.00 -35.89
N THR A 125 9.28 -3.70 -35.82
CA THR A 125 9.68 -3.04 -34.57
C THR A 125 8.52 -2.89 -33.58
N ALA A 126 7.27 -2.94 -34.05
CA ALA A 126 6.08 -2.83 -33.21
C ALA A 126 5.75 -4.16 -32.53
N ALA A 127 5.86 -5.27 -33.27
CA ALA A 127 5.68 -6.63 -32.75
C ALA A 127 6.97 -7.25 -32.18
N GLN A 128 8.13 -6.60 -32.38
CA GLN A 128 9.45 -7.15 -32.05
C GLN A 128 9.71 -8.50 -32.71
N GLU A 129 9.27 -8.62 -33.97
CA GLU A 129 9.39 -9.83 -34.77
C GLU A 129 10.36 -9.61 -35.94
N LEU A 130 11.06 -10.68 -36.31
CA LEU A 130 11.97 -10.71 -37.44
C LEU A 130 11.58 -11.87 -38.35
N SER A 131 11.33 -11.59 -39.63
CA SER A 131 11.16 -12.62 -40.65
C SER A 131 12.38 -12.64 -41.56
N LEU A 132 12.98 -13.82 -41.69
CA LEU A 132 14.19 -14.03 -42.48
C LEU A 132 13.93 -15.08 -43.54
N ASP A 133 14.16 -14.72 -44.80
CA ASP A 133 14.29 -15.68 -45.89
C ASP A 133 15.77 -15.83 -46.22
N LEU A 134 16.31 -17.03 -46.01
CA LEU A 134 17.71 -17.38 -46.19
C LEU A 134 17.84 -18.40 -47.30
N GLU A 135 18.99 -18.40 -47.96
CA GLU A 135 19.38 -19.41 -48.94
C GLU A 135 20.79 -19.89 -48.61
N SER A 136 21.00 -21.20 -48.67
CA SER A 136 22.29 -21.82 -48.36
C SER A 136 22.51 -23.05 -49.21
N GLN A 137 23.77 -23.40 -49.46
CA GLN A 137 24.10 -24.62 -50.20
C GLN A 137 23.67 -25.89 -49.44
N ARG A 138 23.64 -25.82 -48.09
CA ARG A 138 23.25 -26.92 -47.20
C ARG A 138 22.36 -26.39 -46.09
N LEU A 139 21.33 -27.16 -45.72
CA LEU A 139 20.41 -26.83 -44.63
C LEU A 139 21.14 -26.53 -43.31
N GLU A 140 22.22 -27.27 -43.03
CA GLU A 140 23.08 -27.08 -41.86
C GLU A 140 23.59 -25.63 -41.73
N GLY A 141 23.96 -24.99 -42.84
CA GLY A 141 24.44 -23.61 -42.84
C GLY A 141 23.37 -22.61 -42.38
N SER A 142 22.13 -22.80 -42.85
CA SER A 142 20.98 -21.99 -42.41
C SER A 142 20.65 -22.19 -40.93
N LEU A 143 20.74 -23.43 -40.42
CA LEU A 143 20.49 -23.74 -39.02
C LEU A 143 21.58 -23.17 -38.10
N GLN A 144 22.85 -23.35 -38.45
CA GLN A 144 23.97 -22.80 -37.67
C GLN A 144 23.99 -21.27 -37.64
N PHE A 145 23.55 -20.61 -38.71
CA PHE A 145 23.34 -19.16 -38.72
C PHE A 145 22.28 -18.74 -37.70
N ILE A 146 21.13 -19.42 -37.71
CA ILE A 146 20.02 -19.14 -36.79
C ILE A 146 20.39 -19.44 -35.33
N GLU A 147 21.13 -20.52 -35.06
CA GLU A 147 21.61 -20.82 -33.70
C GLU A 147 22.54 -19.74 -33.16
N ARG A 148 23.45 -19.21 -33.99
CA ARG A 148 24.31 -18.08 -33.61
C ARG A 148 23.51 -16.82 -33.36
N LEU A 149 22.56 -16.51 -34.24
CA LEU A 149 21.67 -15.37 -34.08
C LEU A 149 20.84 -15.47 -32.79
N LYS A 150 20.33 -16.66 -32.47
CA LYS A 150 19.62 -16.94 -31.20
C LYS A 150 20.51 -16.71 -29.99
N ASN A 151 21.77 -17.16 -30.02
CA ASN A 151 22.69 -17.02 -28.90
C ASN A 151 23.09 -15.55 -28.64
N ASP A 152 23.22 -14.72 -29.68
CA ASP A 152 23.61 -13.31 -29.55
C ASP A 152 22.41 -12.40 -29.21
N SER A 153 21.21 -12.71 -29.72
CA SER A 153 20.02 -11.86 -29.55
C SER A 153 19.05 -12.31 -28.46
N GLY A 154 19.17 -13.55 -27.97
CA GLY A 154 18.22 -14.14 -27.02
C GLY A 154 16.81 -14.35 -27.59
N LEU A 155 16.62 -14.24 -28.91
CA LEU A 155 15.32 -14.41 -29.56
C LEU A 155 14.94 -15.88 -29.70
N ASN A 156 13.64 -16.16 -29.58
CA ASN A 156 13.13 -17.49 -29.91
C ASN A 156 12.96 -17.61 -31.43
N VAL A 157 13.25 -18.79 -31.98
CA VAL A 157 13.26 -19.02 -33.42
C VAL A 157 12.28 -20.11 -33.79
N SER A 158 11.46 -19.83 -34.79
CA SER A 158 10.54 -20.77 -35.41
C SER A 158 10.90 -20.94 -36.89
N LEU A 159 11.12 -22.19 -37.32
CA LEU A 159 11.23 -22.54 -38.73
C LEU A 159 9.83 -22.55 -39.35
N GLN A 160 9.59 -21.69 -40.33
CA GLN A 160 8.30 -21.64 -41.01
C GLN A 160 8.25 -22.55 -42.24
N GLN A 161 9.31 -22.53 -43.04
CA GLN A 161 9.34 -23.28 -44.29
C GLN A 161 10.77 -23.61 -44.69
N SER A 162 10.99 -24.78 -45.28
CA SER A 162 12.22 -25.13 -45.98
C SER A 162 11.89 -25.77 -47.32
N ALA A 163 12.58 -25.38 -48.37
CA ALA A 163 12.39 -25.91 -49.71
C ALA A 163 13.72 -25.95 -50.46
N ARG A 164 13.93 -26.98 -51.26
CA ARG A 164 15.05 -27.03 -52.20
C ARG A 164 14.64 -26.33 -53.49
N ASN A 165 15.41 -25.35 -53.93
CA ASN A 165 15.16 -24.67 -55.19
C ASN A 165 15.67 -25.54 -56.35
N THR A 166 14.76 -26.26 -56.98
CA THR A 166 15.07 -27.15 -58.11
C THR A 166 15.23 -26.42 -59.44
N ARG A 167 14.99 -25.10 -59.48
CA ARG A 167 15.10 -24.27 -60.69
C ARG A 167 16.50 -23.69 -60.88
N ASP A 168 17.35 -23.73 -59.86
CA ASP A 168 18.73 -23.28 -59.91
C ASP A 168 19.67 -24.50 -60.08
N PRO A 169 20.62 -24.48 -61.03
CA PRO A 169 21.58 -25.58 -61.23
C PRO A 169 22.44 -25.89 -59.99
N MET A 170 22.61 -24.93 -59.07
CA MET A 170 23.33 -25.14 -57.80
C MET A 170 22.47 -25.79 -56.71
N LEU A 171 21.16 -26.02 -56.97
CA LEU A 171 20.19 -26.67 -56.08
C LEU A 171 20.22 -26.18 -54.61
N PRO A 172 20.21 -24.87 -54.34
CA PRO A 172 20.29 -24.34 -52.99
C PRO A 172 19.02 -24.64 -52.18
N MET A 173 19.17 -24.61 -50.85
CA MET A 173 18.09 -24.74 -49.89
C MET A 173 17.63 -23.35 -49.44
N SER A 174 16.38 -23.01 -49.73
CA SER A 174 15.72 -21.80 -49.23
C SER A 174 15.00 -22.11 -47.92
N VAL A 175 15.20 -21.30 -46.90
CA VAL A 175 14.67 -21.52 -45.55
C VAL A 175 14.10 -20.22 -45.00
N LYS A 176 12.89 -20.29 -44.44
CA LYS A 176 12.18 -19.17 -43.84
C LYS A 176 12.10 -19.33 -42.34
N PHE A 177 12.56 -18.32 -41.61
CA PHE A 177 12.53 -18.28 -40.16
C PHE A 177 11.74 -17.07 -39.67
N LYS A 178 11.04 -17.25 -38.57
CA LYS A 178 10.44 -16.18 -37.79
C LYS A 178 11.07 -16.17 -36.41
N LEU A 179 11.57 -15.02 -35.98
CA LEU A 179 12.12 -14.81 -34.66
C LEU A 179 11.25 -13.82 -33.89
N ALA A 180 11.05 -14.09 -32.61
CA ALA A 180 10.27 -13.24 -31.71
C ALA A 180 10.93 -13.17 -30.33
N ARG A 181 10.80 -12.02 -29.67
CA ARG A 181 11.24 -11.83 -28.28
C ARG A 181 10.25 -12.51 -27.33
N GLN A 182 10.75 -13.22 -26.32
CA GLN A 182 9.92 -13.78 -25.24
C GLN A 182 9.36 -12.70 -24.33
#